data_AF-A0A0S2IXW3-F1
#
_entry.id   AF-A0A0S2IXW3-F1
#
_cell.length_a   1.000
_cell.length_b   1.000
_cell.length_c   1.000
_cell.angle_alpha   90.00
_cell.angle_beta   90.00
_cell.angle_gamma   90.00
#
_symmetry.space_group_name_H-M   'P 1'
#
loop_
_entity.id
_entity.type
_entity.pdbx_description
1 polymer ?
#
loop_
_entity_poly.entity_id
_entity_poly.type
_entity_poly.pdbx_seq_one_letter_code
_entity_poly.pdbx_strand_id
1 'polypeptide(L)'
;MVNNTRTGFPKTDSIFVGNGGKKVVNFFIYRLKEKHHIGSKSMRKYDIPKTPLQRVLKRSEIPSVNKLEIKSIYKNLDLSSIKNEINQLQDDLIKIAAPIRSPNVKVRKRRKKAIYHTTPKWRREFSPTSSNPFLQRQKMQELRRAAETVWNRQK
;
A
#
# COMPACT_ATOMS: atom_id res chain seq x y z
N MET A 1 31.19 -10.30 -25.62
CA MET A 1 29.79 -9.83 -25.73
C MET A 1 29.21 -9.67 -24.33
N VAL A 2 29.20 -8.43 -23.80
CA VAL A 2 28.77 -8.16 -22.41
C VAL A 2 27.34 -7.63 -22.47
N ASN A 3 26.37 -8.50 -22.18
CA ASN A 3 24.96 -8.14 -22.18
C ASN A 3 24.65 -7.25 -20.98
N ASN A 4 24.64 -5.94 -21.25
CA ASN A 4 24.30 -4.86 -20.34
C ASN A 4 22.77 -4.83 -20.15
N THR A 5 22.25 -5.58 -19.18
CA THR A 5 20.86 -5.47 -18.76
C THR A 5 20.79 -4.75 -17.42
N ARG A 6 20.02 -3.64 -17.41
CA ARG A 6 19.63 -2.87 -16.23
C ARG A 6 19.41 -3.80 -15.03
N THR A 7 20.13 -3.59 -13.94
CA THR A 7 19.93 -4.27 -12.65
C THR A 7 18.61 -3.81 -12.03
N GLY A 8 17.49 -4.20 -12.63
CA GLY A 8 16.25 -4.34 -11.90
C GLY A 8 16.39 -5.55 -10.98
N PHE A 9 15.78 -5.51 -9.79
CA PHE A 9 15.44 -6.77 -9.12
C PHE A 9 14.78 -7.68 -10.17
N PRO A 10 15.15 -8.96 -10.28
CA PRO A 10 14.41 -9.87 -11.15
C PRO A 10 12.94 -9.70 -10.80
N LYS A 11 12.11 -9.36 -11.80
CA LYS A 11 10.66 -9.22 -11.60
C LYS A 11 10.23 -10.46 -10.83
N THR A 12 9.82 -10.27 -9.57
CA THR A 12 9.30 -11.37 -8.78
C THR A 12 7.94 -11.68 -9.37
N ASP A 13 7.95 -12.51 -10.40
CA ASP A 13 6.73 -13.05 -10.97
C ASP A 13 6.02 -13.76 -9.82
N SER A 14 4.81 -13.29 -9.52
CA SER A 14 3.87 -14.07 -8.72
C SER A 14 3.74 -15.44 -9.41
N ILE A 15 4.25 -16.48 -8.78
CA ILE A 15 4.14 -17.84 -9.33
C ILE A 15 2.67 -18.23 -9.25
N PHE A 16 2.01 -18.23 -10.40
CA PHE A 16 0.68 -18.81 -10.56
C PHE A 16 0.81 -20.32 -10.44
N VAL A 17 0.38 -20.88 -9.31
CA VAL A 17 0.11 -22.32 -9.23
C VAL A 17 -1.31 -22.52 -9.73
N GLY A 18 -1.43 -22.98 -10.99
CA GLY A 18 -2.57 -23.72 -11.59
C GLY A 18 -4.02 -23.21 -11.42
N ASN A 19 -4.71 -23.06 -12.56
CA ASN A 19 -6.17 -23.02 -12.78
C ASN A 19 -7.05 -22.73 -11.54
N GLY A 20 -7.23 -21.44 -11.25
CA GLY A 20 -8.01 -20.93 -10.10
C GLY A 20 -7.16 -20.33 -8.96
N GLY A 21 -5.84 -20.35 -9.11
CA GLY A 21 -4.81 -20.16 -8.08
C GLY A 21 -4.89 -18.91 -7.21
N LYS A 22 -5.03 -19.14 -5.90
CA LYS A 22 -4.78 -18.16 -4.84
C LYS A 22 -3.34 -17.62 -4.97
N LYS A 23 -3.16 -16.29 -4.89
CA LYS A 23 -1.84 -15.64 -4.91
C LYS A 23 -0.99 -16.12 -3.73
N VAL A 24 0.06 -16.90 -4.01
CA VAL A 24 1.10 -17.22 -3.02
C VAL A 24 2.14 -16.10 -3.06
N VAL A 25 2.51 -15.55 -1.90
CA VAL A 25 3.54 -14.52 -1.79
C VAL A 25 4.89 -15.17 -2.13
N ASN A 26 5.62 -14.58 -3.07
CA ASN A 26 6.89 -15.11 -3.52
C ASN A 26 7.95 -14.97 -2.39
N PHE A 27 8.38 -16.08 -1.78
CA PHE A 27 9.27 -16.10 -0.60
C PHE A 27 10.73 -16.47 -0.99
N PHE A 28 11.29 -15.78 -1.98
CA PHE A 28 12.70 -15.93 -2.35
C PHE A 28 13.53 -14.78 -1.79
N ILE A 29 14.68 -15.11 -1.21
CA ILE A 29 15.61 -14.12 -0.67
C ILE A 29 16.87 -14.09 -1.53
N TYR A 30 17.33 -12.89 -1.88
CA TYR A 30 18.61 -12.62 -2.56
C TYR A 30 19.66 -12.22 -1.54
N ARG A 31 20.88 -12.76 -1.65
CA ARG A 31 22.05 -12.27 -0.90
C ARG A 31 22.95 -11.48 -1.84
N LEU A 32 23.38 -10.30 -1.39
CA LEU A 32 24.35 -9.48 -2.10
C LEU A 32 25.69 -10.22 -2.11
N LYS A 33 26.26 -10.46 -3.29
CA LYS A 33 27.59 -11.05 -3.44
C LYS A 33 28.65 -9.97 -3.54
N GLU A 34 28.40 -8.98 -4.39
CA GLU A 34 29.38 -7.96 -4.70
C GLU A 34 28.69 -6.60 -4.85
N LYS A 35 29.41 -5.56 -4.42
CA LYS A 35 29.02 -4.17 -4.64
C LYS A 35 30.25 -3.41 -5.13
N HIS A 36 30.14 -2.80 -6.30
CA HIS A 36 31.20 -2.02 -6.93
C HIS A 36 30.73 -0.60 -7.19
N HIS A 37 31.65 0.37 -7.11
CA HIS A 37 31.40 1.75 -7.53
C HIS A 37 32.21 2.03 -8.80
N ILE A 38 31.54 2.58 -9.81
CA ILE A 38 32.16 3.02 -11.07
C ILE A 38 31.78 4.49 -11.24
N GLY A 39 32.69 5.38 -10.82
CA GLY A 39 32.43 6.81 -10.70
C GLY A 39 31.25 7.08 -9.75
N SER A 40 30.24 7.79 -10.23
CA SER A 40 29.02 8.11 -9.47
C SER A 40 28.00 6.97 -9.41
N LYS A 41 28.21 5.85 -10.11
CA LYS A 41 27.26 4.74 -10.17
C LYS A 41 27.66 3.60 -9.22
N SER A 42 26.69 3.07 -8.48
CA SER A 42 26.86 1.85 -7.69
C SER A 42 26.21 0.66 -8.40
N MET A 43 26.94 -0.43 -8.56
CA MET A 43 26.46 -1.69 -9.13
C MET A 43 26.43 -2.77 -8.05
N ARG A 44 25.34 -3.53 -7.99
CA ARG A 44 25.15 -4.63 -7.02
C ARG A 44 24.90 -5.93 -7.79
N LYS A 45 25.65 -6.97 -7.44
CA LYS A 45 25.47 -8.32 -7.98
C LYS A 45 24.94 -9.22 -6.89
N TYR A 46 23.74 -9.76 -7.10
CA TYR A 46 23.08 -10.68 -6.17
C TYR A 46 23.33 -12.14 -6.56
N ASP A 47 23.08 -13.04 -5.62
CA ASP A 47 23.06 -14.47 -5.88
C ASP A 47 21.75 -14.96 -6.52
N ILE A 48 21.74 -16.26 -6.83
CA ILE A 48 20.55 -16.95 -7.35
C ILE A 48 19.46 -16.93 -6.27
N PRO A 49 18.21 -16.56 -6.61
CA PRO A 49 17.10 -16.59 -5.67
C PRO A 49 16.92 -17.99 -5.09
N LYS A 50 16.86 -18.08 -3.76
CA LYS A 50 16.60 -19.33 -3.03
C LYS A 50 15.67 -19.03 -1.86
N THR A 51 14.81 -19.98 -1.54
CA THR A 51 14.02 -19.89 -0.30
C THR A 51 14.95 -20.06 0.90
N PRO A 52 14.60 -19.51 2.07
CA PRO A 52 15.36 -19.73 3.31
C PRO A 52 15.58 -21.22 3.60
N LEU A 53 14.54 -22.05 3.43
CA LEU A 53 14.64 -23.50 3.56
C LEU A 53 15.72 -24.10 2.65
N GLN A 54 15.71 -23.74 1.36
CA GLN A 54 16.73 -24.24 0.41
C GLN A 54 18.14 -23.80 0.79
N ARG A 55 18.31 -22.64 1.43
CA ARG A 55 19.63 -22.19 1.91
C ARG A 55 20.09 -22.98 3.12
N VAL A 56 19.20 -23.20 4.09
CA VAL A 56 19.46 -24.01 5.29
C VAL A 56 19.87 -25.43 4.88
N LEU A 57 19.12 -26.07 3.99
CA LEU A 57 19.41 -27.43 3.53
C LEU A 57 20.76 -27.56 2.81
N LYS A 58 21.25 -26.48 2.17
CA LYS A 58 22.55 -26.46 1.45
C LYS A 58 23.75 -26.20 2.36
N ARG A 59 23.56 -25.78 3.62
CA ARG A 59 24.66 -25.46 4.53
C ARG A 59 25.32 -26.74 5.03
N SER A 60 26.64 -26.84 4.98
CA SER A 60 27.40 -28.01 5.46
C SER A 60 27.42 -28.12 6.99
N GLU A 61 27.38 -26.99 7.68
CA GLU A 61 27.38 -26.89 9.15
C GLU A 61 26.20 -27.60 9.83
N ILE A 62 25.12 -27.88 9.09
CA ILE A 62 23.92 -28.50 9.64
C ILE A 62 23.97 -30.02 9.42
N PRO A 63 23.86 -30.82 10.50
CA PRO A 63 23.82 -32.28 10.41
C PRO A 63 22.70 -32.78 9.50
N SER A 64 22.91 -33.95 8.88
CA SER A 64 21.93 -34.58 7.98
C SER A 64 20.62 -34.91 8.69
N VAL A 65 20.67 -35.33 9.96
CA VAL A 65 19.50 -35.66 10.79
C VAL A 65 18.55 -34.47 10.89
N ASN A 66 19.06 -33.30 11.30
CA ASN A 66 18.26 -32.07 11.41
C ASN A 66 17.66 -31.65 10.05
N LYS A 67 18.39 -31.88 8.95
CA LYS A 67 17.86 -31.59 7.59
C LYS A 67 16.67 -32.49 7.24
N LEU A 68 16.65 -33.74 7.70
CA LEU A 68 15.53 -34.66 7.47
C LEU A 68 14.32 -34.24 8.30
N GLU A 69 14.51 -33.87 9.55
CA GLU A 69 13.44 -33.35 10.41
C GLU A 69 12.80 -32.10 9.83
N ILE A 70 13.61 -31.12 9.41
CA ILE A 70 13.11 -29.89 8.78
C ILE A 70 12.29 -30.21 7.52
N LYS A 71 12.73 -31.17 6.70
CA LYS A 71 11.97 -31.61 5.52
C LYS A 71 10.65 -32.25 5.90
N SER A 72 10.63 -33.07 6.95
CA SER A 72 9.42 -33.71 7.46
C SER A 72 8.40 -32.67 7.95
N ILE A 73 8.84 -31.73 8.78
CA ILE A 73 8.01 -30.62 9.29
C ILE A 73 7.43 -29.82 8.12
N TYR A 74 8.27 -29.43 7.16
CA TYR A 74 7.83 -28.62 6.03
C TYR A 74 6.85 -29.38 5.10
N LYS A 75 6.99 -30.70 4.99
CA LYS A 75 6.05 -31.55 4.22
C LYS A 75 4.67 -31.62 4.87
N ASN A 76 4.62 -31.62 6.20
CA ASN A 76 3.37 -31.70 6.96
C ASN A 76 2.72 -30.32 7.19
N LEU A 77 3.36 -29.23 6.78
CA LEU A 77 2.88 -27.87 7.00
C LEU A 77 1.79 -27.49 5.98
N ASP A 78 0.53 -27.48 6.40
CA ASP A 78 -0.57 -26.92 5.61
C ASP A 78 -0.75 -25.42 5.89
N LEU A 79 -0.09 -24.59 5.08
CA LEU A 79 -0.18 -23.14 5.18
C LEU A 79 -1.60 -22.62 4.92
N SER A 80 -2.42 -23.32 4.13
CA SER A 80 -3.76 -22.86 3.79
C SER A 80 -4.67 -22.96 5.00
N SER A 81 -4.64 -24.10 5.70
CA SER A 81 -5.41 -24.30 6.92
C SER A 81 -5.03 -23.28 8.00
N ILE A 82 -3.73 -23.16 8.31
CA ILE A 82 -3.22 -22.21 9.32
C ILE A 82 -3.63 -20.77 8.99
N LYS A 83 -3.54 -20.37 7.72
CA LYS A 83 -3.95 -19.02 7.30
C LYS A 83 -5.45 -18.80 7.49
N ASN A 84 -6.28 -19.80 7.18
CA ASN A 84 -7.73 -19.68 7.35
C ASN A 84 -8.09 -19.54 8.83
N GLU A 85 -7.47 -20.33 9.70
CA GLU A 85 -7.64 -20.27 11.15
C GLU A 85 -7.26 -18.90 11.72
N ILE A 86 -6.09 -18.37 11.31
CA ILE A 86 -5.66 -17.02 11.71
C ILE A 86 -6.69 -15.96 11.29
N ASN A 87 -7.23 -16.03 10.07
CA ASN A 87 -8.24 -15.07 9.61
C ASN A 87 -9.53 -15.19 10.42
N GLN A 88 -9.98 -16.41 10.73
CA GLN A 88 -11.18 -16.63 11.55
C GLN A 88 -11.01 -16.01 12.95
N LEU A 89 -9.88 -16.27 13.61
CA LEU A 89 -9.57 -15.69 14.92
C LEU A 89 -9.51 -14.16 14.88
N GLN A 90 -8.94 -13.59 13.82
CA GLN A 90 -8.93 -12.14 13.62
C GLN A 90 -10.33 -11.57 13.43
N ASP A 91 -11.16 -12.22 12.62
CA ASP A 91 -12.54 -11.81 12.38
C ASP A 91 -13.35 -11.85 13.68
N ASP A 92 -13.18 -12.89 14.50
CA ASP A 92 -13.85 -13.03 15.79
C ASP A 92 -13.39 -11.98 16.80
N LEU A 93 -12.08 -11.70 16.87
CA LEU A 93 -11.54 -10.63 17.71
C LEU A 93 -12.12 -9.27 17.30
N ILE A 94 -12.21 -8.99 16.00
CA ILE A 94 -12.80 -7.74 15.47
C ILE A 94 -14.29 -7.64 15.84
N LYS A 95 -15.06 -8.73 15.72
CA LYS A 95 -16.47 -8.76 16.13
C LYS A 95 -16.65 -8.42 17.60
N ILE A 96 -15.81 -9.00 18.47
CA ILE A 96 -15.85 -8.75 19.92
C ILE A 96 -15.46 -7.30 20.23
N ALA A 97 -14.38 -6.81 19.62
CA ALA A 97 -13.83 -5.48 19.93
C ALA A 97 -14.64 -4.31 19.34
N ALA A 98 -15.31 -4.50 18.20
CA ALA A 98 -16.03 -3.45 17.49
C ALA A 98 -17.42 -3.90 16.99
N PRO A 99 -18.34 -4.26 17.89
CA PRO A 99 -19.63 -4.87 17.55
C PRO A 99 -20.54 -3.99 16.67
N ILE A 100 -20.31 -2.67 16.64
CA ILE A 100 -21.22 -1.69 16.04
C ILE A 100 -20.69 -1.10 14.70
N ARG A 101 -19.38 -1.20 14.37
CA ARG A 101 -18.76 -0.36 13.32
C ARG A 101 -18.13 -1.05 12.12
N SER A 102 -17.92 -2.36 12.14
CA SER A 102 -17.32 -3.06 10.99
C SER A 102 -18.29 -4.09 10.41
N PRO A 103 -18.76 -3.92 9.16
CA PRO A 103 -19.54 -4.97 8.51
C PRO A 103 -18.65 -6.21 8.35
N ASN A 104 -19.13 -7.34 8.89
CA ASN A 104 -18.48 -8.66 8.90
C ASN A 104 -18.22 -9.22 7.47
N VAL A 105 -18.89 -8.66 6.46
CA VAL A 105 -18.60 -8.93 5.05
C VAL A 105 -17.69 -7.83 4.54
N LYS A 106 -16.66 -8.17 3.73
CA LYS A 106 -16.00 -7.18 2.86
C LYS A 106 -17.08 -6.51 2.02
N VAL A 107 -17.56 -5.37 2.48
CA VAL A 107 -18.40 -4.51 1.66
C VAL A 107 -17.51 -4.21 0.48
N ARG A 108 -17.92 -4.69 -0.70
CA ARG A 108 -17.41 -4.12 -1.95
C ARG A 108 -17.62 -2.64 -1.76
N LYS A 109 -16.55 -1.90 -1.44
CA LYS A 109 -16.57 -0.46 -1.61
C LYS A 109 -16.90 -0.33 -3.08
N ARG A 110 -18.18 -0.16 -3.42
CA ARG A 110 -18.58 0.44 -4.68
C ARG A 110 -17.68 1.65 -4.67
N ARG A 111 -16.65 1.66 -5.54
CA ARG A 111 -15.99 2.91 -5.92
C ARG A 111 -17.17 3.84 -6.02
N LYS A 112 -17.26 4.85 -5.15
CA LYS A 112 -18.38 5.80 -5.16
C LYS A 112 -18.52 6.10 -6.64
N LYS A 113 -19.60 5.61 -7.29
CA LYS A 113 -19.86 5.98 -8.68
C LYS A 113 -19.73 7.48 -8.61
N ALA A 114 -18.74 8.01 -9.34
CA ALA A 114 -18.17 9.34 -9.15
C ALA A 114 -19.24 10.23 -8.58
N ILE A 115 -19.03 10.83 -7.41
CA ILE A 115 -20.04 11.67 -6.76
C ILE A 115 -20.52 12.67 -7.80
N TYR A 116 -21.56 12.32 -8.55
CA TYR A 116 -22.32 13.23 -9.34
C TYR A 116 -23.01 13.96 -8.23
N HIS A 117 -22.51 15.15 -7.93
CA HIS A 117 -23.08 16.07 -6.97
C HIS A 117 -24.60 15.88 -6.97
N THR A 118 -25.18 15.61 -5.80
CA THR A 118 -26.62 15.43 -5.60
C THR A 118 -27.43 16.63 -6.11
N THR A 119 -26.76 17.72 -6.48
CA THR A 119 -27.33 18.84 -7.21
C THR A 119 -27.33 18.57 -8.72
N PRO A 120 -28.52 18.44 -9.34
CA PRO A 120 -28.64 18.34 -10.80
C PRO A 120 -28.10 19.62 -11.48
N LYS A 121 -27.66 19.52 -12.74
CA LYS A 121 -26.94 20.60 -13.45
C LYS A 121 -27.70 21.94 -13.46
N TRP A 122 -29.03 21.90 -13.57
CA TRP A 122 -29.90 23.08 -13.50
C TRP A 122 -29.90 23.81 -12.14
N ARG A 123 -29.46 23.14 -11.06
CA ARG A 123 -29.23 23.74 -9.73
C ARG A 123 -27.81 24.29 -9.57
N ARG A 124 -26.85 23.92 -10.44
CA ARG A 124 -25.47 24.45 -10.40
C ARG A 124 -25.39 25.87 -10.97
N GLU A 125 -26.34 26.25 -11.81
CA GLU A 125 -26.39 27.56 -12.46
C GLU A 125 -27.30 28.55 -11.73
N PHE A 126 -27.43 28.40 -10.40
CA PHE A 126 -27.78 29.56 -9.59
C PHE A 126 -26.52 30.43 -9.47
N SER A 127 -26.13 31.10 -10.56
CA SER A 127 -25.32 32.30 -10.48
C SER A 127 -26.18 33.30 -9.71
N PRO A 128 -25.87 33.61 -8.45
CA PRO A 128 -26.71 34.51 -7.71
C PRO A 128 -26.54 35.87 -8.37
N THR A 129 -27.61 36.40 -8.95
CA THR A 129 -27.63 37.78 -9.47
C THR A 129 -27.26 38.77 -8.35
N SER A 130 -27.41 38.34 -7.08
CA SER A 130 -26.88 39.01 -5.90
C SER A 130 -25.46 38.53 -5.56
N SER A 131 -24.52 39.47 -5.47
CA SER A 131 -23.17 39.18 -4.98
C SER A 131 -23.19 38.62 -3.55
N ASN A 132 -22.26 37.72 -3.24
CA ASN A 132 -22.18 36.99 -1.98
C ASN A 132 -22.25 37.96 -0.77
N PRO A 133 -23.24 37.81 0.14
CA PRO A 133 -23.49 38.77 1.21
C PRO A 133 -22.34 38.86 2.23
N PHE A 134 -21.45 37.86 2.30
CA PHE A 134 -20.26 37.90 3.14
C PHE A 134 -19.15 38.74 2.51
N LEU A 135 -18.92 38.57 1.21
CA LEU A 135 -17.93 39.36 0.45
C LEU A 135 -18.34 40.83 0.35
N GLN A 136 -19.64 41.12 0.20
CA GLN A 136 -20.15 42.49 0.26
C GLN A 136 -19.90 43.15 1.62
N ARG A 137 -20.16 42.43 2.72
CA ARG A 137 -19.88 42.92 4.08
C ARG A 137 -18.40 43.17 4.30
N GLN A 138 -17.54 42.25 3.86
CA GLN A 138 -16.09 42.42 3.95
C GLN A 138 -15.63 43.65 3.16
N LYS A 139 -16.12 43.83 1.93
CA LYS A 139 -15.80 45.01 1.10
C LYS A 139 -16.24 46.33 1.77
N MET A 140 -17.41 46.36 2.40
CA MET A 140 -17.90 47.52 3.15
C MET A 140 -17.04 47.83 4.39
N GLN A 141 -16.60 46.80 5.12
CA GLN A 141 -15.70 46.99 6.27
C GLN A 141 -14.33 47.49 5.85
N GLU A 142 -13.76 46.97 4.75
CA GLU A 142 -12.50 47.45 4.18
C GLU A 142 -12.60 48.91 3.75
N LEU A 143 -13.71 49.32 3.11
CA LEU A 143 -13.95 50.72 2.76
C LEU A 143 -14.08 51.63 3.99
N ARG A 144 -14.76 51.19 5.04
CA ARG A 144 -14.82 51.93 6.32
C ARG A 144 -13.44 52.11 6.94
N ARG A 145 -12.65 51.03 7.03
CA ARG A 145 -11.27 51.09 7.54
C ARG A 145 -10.41 52.03 6.72
N ALA A 146 -10.50 51.98 5.39
CA ALA A 146 -9.78 52.88 4.51
C ALA A 146 -10.17 54.35 4.77
N ALA A 147 -11.47 54.65 4.87
CA ALA A 147 -11.96 55.98 5.18
C ALA A 147 -11.48 56.48 6.57
N GLU A 148 -11.55 55.63 7.60
CA GLU A 148 -11.03 55.92 8.94
C GLU A 148 -9.52 56.20 8.91
N THR A 149 -8.74 55.42 8.16
CA THR A 149 -7.29 55.67 8.03
C THR A 149 -6.98 56.98 7.32
N VAL A 150 -7.76 57.37 6.31
CA VAL A 150 -7.61 58.67 5.63
C VAL A 150 -7.99 59.81 6.57
N TRP A 151 -9.11 59.68 7.27
CA TRP A 151 -9.58 60.67 8.25
C TRP A 151 -8.57 60.88 9.39
N ASN A 152 -8.04 59.78 9.94
CA ASN A 152 -7.02 59.84 10.98
C ASN A 152 -5.67 60.39 10.50
N ARG A 153 -5.37 60.31 9.19
CA ARG A 153 -4.19 60.97 8.60
C ARG A 153 -4.37 62.47 8.40
N GLN A 154 -5.60 62.95 8.30
CA GLN A 154 -5.93 64.37 8.10
C GLN A 154 -6.06 65.14 9.42
N LYS A 155 -6.03 64.44 10.56
CA LYS A 155 -6.10 64.99 11.91
C LYS A 155 -4.69 65.11 12.50
#